data_AF-A0A0C2CKP6-F1
#
_entry.id   AF-A0A0C2CKP6-F1
#
_cell.length_a   1.000
_cell.length_b   1.000
_cell.length_c   1.000
_cell.angle_alpha   90.00
_cell.angle_beta   90.00
_cell.angle_gamma   90.00
#
_symmetry.space_group_name_H-M   'P 1'
#
loop_
_entity.id
_entity.type
_entity.pdbx_description
1 polymer ?
#
loop_
_entity_poly.entity_id
_entity_poly.type
_entity_poly.pdbx_seq_one_letter_code
_entity_poly.pdbx_strand_id
1 'polypeptide(L)'
;MTLFATLVACRAGDDPLDGDAGDGDGDVAAGDPCDPADDPIDESACGPLDTDYLPADSDADTYPACISDGGVYELVSDPPGSIARIEAAEEIAELLWRNDAPTREDFTMARAAYEFDQGLGSRVERREDLHYPEIPEAEWDPGLDPDKQCANTQNAENHPDRCAGPVKIRPLINDAFIAGMSGEGDPNVHAARIEAGIVWFSYISVYKEAFTCVATPKDCDSAWAYYGGGAQADGDVIGFARFVRDYSPTAHQRIFDGILAVRCFRDLYSADDYPTYADLPAEGQALFDRAWEQLDDALARGFTVALRQHLLAHDDEQCSEALEANWAFVQVVGEALDREVRERDADAADELATIYALSEPSTADIERAVELLDMVIPCG
;
A
#
# COMPACT_ATOMS: atom_id res chain seq x y z
N MET A 1 -3.51 -10.87 96.96
CA MET A 1 -2.18 -10.35 96.62
C MET A 1 -2.37 -9.33 95.52
N THR A 2 -1.82 -8.14 95.75
CA THR A 2 -2.09 -6.86 95.11
C THR A 2 -1.53 -6.73 93.69
N LEU A 3 -2.22 -5.97 92.83
CA LEU A 3 -1.78 -4.90 91.88
C LEU A 3 -2.63 -4.98 90.60
N PHE A 4 -3.58 -4.08 90.30
CA PHE A 4 -3.58 -2.63 89.97
C PHE A 4 -3.13 -2.23 88.57
N ALA A 5 -4.00 -1.37 87.99
CA ALA A 5 -3.83 -0.33 86.96
C ALA A 5 -4.15 -0.73 85.50
N THR A 6 -5.37 -0.48 84.99
CA THR A 6 -5.93 0.77 84.39
C THR A 6 -5.15 1.24 83.16
N LEU A 7 -5.70 1.79 82.07
CA LEU A 7 -7.01 2.20 81.54
C LEU A 7 -6.63 2.85 80.19
N VAL A 8 -7.53 2.90 79.21
CA VAL A 8 -8.02 4.14 78.57
C VAL A 8 -8.82 3.75 77.33
N ALA A 9 -10.07 4.20 77.32
CA ALA A 9 -10.94 4.25 76.16
C ALA A 9 -10.85 5.64 75.52
N CYS A 10 -11.05 5.70 74.20
CA CYS A 10 -11.63 6.77 73.36
C CYS A 10 -11.00 6.66 71.96
N ARG A 11 -11.66 6.88 70.82
CA ARG A 11 -13.06 7.09 70.42
C ARG A 11 -12.99 7.28 68.88
N ALA A 12 -13.96 6.69 68.17
CA ALA A 12 -14.50 7.05 66.84
C ALA A 12 -13.61 7.76 65.80
N GLY A 13 -13.58 7.17 64.60
CA GLY A 13 -13.33 7.85 63.34
C GLY A 13 -13.71 6.91 62.21
N ASP A 14 -14.66 7.35 61.39
CA ASP A 14 -15.25 6.63 60.25
C ASP A 14 -14.17 6.06 59.32
N ASP A 15 -14.36 4.82 58.86
CA ASP A 15 -13.61 4.26 57.73
C ASP A 15 -14.02 5.00 56.45
N PRO A 16 -13.11 5.67 55.74
CA PRO A 16 -13.27 5.81 54.31
C PRO A 16 -12.73 4.53 53.68
N LEU A 17 -13.64 3.78 53.05
CA LEU A 17 -13.30 3.08 51.82
C LEU A 17 -12.67 4.11 50.88
N ASP A 18 -11.44 3.87 50.45
CA ASP A 18 -10.95 4.16 49.11
C ASP A 18 -9.43 3.97 49.05
N GLY A 19 -9.05 2.96 48.28
CA GLY A 19 -7.70 2.66 47.88
C GLY A 19 -7.74 1.78 46.64
N ASP A 20 -8.65 2.08 45.72
CA ASP A 20 -8.57 1.60 44.35
C ASP A 20 -7.36 2.31 43.74
N ALA A 21 -6.25 1.57 43.64
CA ALA A 21 -5.18 1.94 42.76
C ALA A 21 -5.75 1.84 41.35
N GLY A 22 -6.14 2.98 40.78
CA GLY A 22 -6.51 3.04 39.38
C GLY A 22 -5.31 2.61 38.55
N ASP A 23 -5.38 1.39 38.01
CA ASP A 23 -4.78 1.07 36.71
C ASP A 23 -5.45 2.02 35.73
N GLY A 24 -4.81 3.17 35.53
CA GLY A 24 -5.09 4.01 34.39
C GLY A 24 -4.53 3.32 33.16
N ASP A 25 -5.28 2.36 32.62
CA ASP A 25 -5.32 2.16 31.18
C ASP A 25 -5.85 3.46 30.59
N GLY A 26 -4.93 4.42 30.45
CA GLY A 26 -5.15 5.63 29.68
C GLY A 26 -5.15 5.26 28.21
N ASP A 27 -6.12 4.45 27.80
CA ASP A 27 -6.44 4.31 26.39
C ASP A 27 -6.87 5.69 25.94
N VAL A 28 -6.03 6.31 25.10
CA VAL A 28 -6.38 7.55 24.41
C VAL A 28 -7.64 7.22 23.63
N ALA A 29 -8.73 7.95 23.85
CA ALA A 29 -9.96 7.74 23.10
C ALA A 29 -9.64 7.99 21.61
N ALA A 30 -9.62 6.91 20.83
CA ALA A 30 -9.60 6.98 19.38
C ALA A 30 -10.93 7.60 18.93
N GLY A 31 -10.89 8.52 17.97
CA GLY A 31 -12.09 8.89 17.22
C GLY A 31 -12.60 7.70 16.40
N ASP A 32 -13.83 7.75 15.90
CA ASP A 32 -14.27 6.71 14.96
C ASP A 32 -13.48 6.86 13.63
N PRO A 33 -12.94 5.78 13.05
CA PRO A 33 -12.33 5.81 11.73
C PRO A 33 -13.38 6.25 10.72
N CYS A 34 -12.97 7.11 9.80
CA CYS A 34 -13.84 7.51 8.70
C CYS A 34 -13.45 6.75 7.44
N ASP A 35 -14.44 6.24 6.73
CA ASP A 35 -14.25 5.70 5.39
C ASP A 35 -13.74 6.84 4.47
N PRO A 36 -12.73 6.61 3.62
CA PRO A 36 -12.40 7.55 2.56
C PRO A 36 -13.66 7.94 1.77
N ALA A 37 -13.74 9.19 1.31
CA ALA A 37 -14.99 9.82 0.89
C ALA A 37 -15.87 8.92 -0.02
N ASP A 38 -17.15 8.78 0.35
CA ASP A 38 -18.10 7.83 -0.25
C ASP A 38 -18.42 8.07 -1.74
N ASP A 39 -18.07 9.24 -2.28
CA ASP A 39 -18.44 9.62 -3.64
C ASP A 39 -17.46 9.02 -4.67
N PRO A 40 -17.94 8.14 -5.58
CA PRO A 40 -17.12 7.61 -6.65
C PRO A 40 -16.65 8.72 -7.58
N ILE A 41 -15.46 8.54 -8.14
CA ILE A 41 -14.84 9.50 -9.05
C ILE A 41 -15.68 9.59 -10.34
N ASP A 42 -15.83 10.79 -10.90
CA ASP A 42 -16.42 10.94 -12.24
C ASP A 42 -15.45 10.39 -13.29
N GLU A 43 -15.76 9.18 -13.77
CA GLU A 43 -14.96 8.47 -14.76
C GLU A 43 -15.43 8.68 -16.20
N SER A 44 -16.36 9.62 -16.45
CA SER A 44 -16.99 9.78 -17.77
C SER A 44 -16.03 10.22 -18.88
N ALA A 45 -14.88 10.79 -18.52
CA ALA A 45 -13.82 11.19 -19.44
C ALA A 45 -12.71 10.12 -19.59
N CYS A 46 -12.78 9.04 -18.80
CA CYS A 46 -11.76 8.01 -18.75
C CYS A 46 -11.91 7.03 -19.90
N GLY A 47 -10.81 6.69 -20.53
CA GLY A 47 -10.78 5.76 -21.65
C GLY A 47 -9.37 5.28 -21.92
N PRO A 48 -9.22 4.06 -22.45
CA PRO A 48 -7.92 3.49 -22.73
C PRO A 48 -7.20 4.25 -23.85
N LEU A 49 -5.88 4.13 -23.88
CA LEU A 49 -5.08 4.55 -25.03
C LEU A 49 -5.27 3.57 -26.20
N ASP A 50 -5.07 4.07 -27.43
CA ASP A 50 -5.15 3.25 -28.66
C ASP A 50 -4.16 2.08 -28.69
N THR A 51 -3.11 2.13 -27.86
CA THR A 51 -2.08 1.11 -27.75
C THR A 51 -2.36 0.07 -26.67
N ASP A 52 -3.34 0.30 -25.81
CA ASP A 52 -3.55 -0.54 -24.66
C ASP A 52 -4.11 -1.92 -25.03
N TYR A 53 -3.79 -2.90 -24.20
CA TYR A 53 -4.42 -4.21 -24.23
C TYR A 53 -5.88 -4.07 -23.77
N LEU A 54 -6.80 -4.61 -24.56
CA LEU A 54 -8.25 -4.45 -24.40
C LEU A 54 -8.95 -5.79 -24.64
N PRO A 55 -8.84 -6.75 -23.71
CA PRO A 55 -9.35 -8.11 -23.92
C PRO A 55 -10.88 -8.13 -24.07
N ALA A 56 -11.59 -7.11 -23.56
CA ALA A 56 -13.03 -6.96 -23.72
C ALA A 56 -13.46 -6.38 -25.08
N ASP A 57 -12.53 -5.79 -25.85
CA ASP A 57 -12.78 -5.18 -27.17
C ASP A 57 -11.73 -5.63 -28.20
N SER A 58 -11.87 -6.88 -28.66
CA SER A 58 -10.94 -7.51 -29.59
C SER A 58 -10.81 -6.80 -30.95
N ASP A 59 -11.75 -5.92 -31.31
CA ASP A 59 -11.67 -5.15 -32.57
C ASP A 59 -10.77 -3.92 -32.43
N ALA A 60 -10.58 -3.42 -31.20
CA ALA A 60 -9.68 -2.32 -30.85
C ALA A 60 -8.30 -2.81 -30.38
N ASP A 61 -8.19 -4.05 -29.92
CA ASP A 61 -6.96 -4.61 -29.39
C ASP A 61 -5.89 -4.83 -30.48
N THR A 62 -4.71 -4.25 -30.26
CA THR A 62 -3.56 -4.36 -31.17
C THR A 62 -2.60 -5.49 -30.81
N TYR A 63 -2.83 -6.19 -29.70
CA TYR A 63 -1.99 -7.30 -29.25
C TYR A 63 -2.20 -8.55 -30.12
N PRO A 64 -1.16 -9.38 -30.30
CA PRO A 64 -1.34 -10.72 -30.85
C PRO A 64 -2.19 -11.57 -29.91
N ALA A 65 -3.06 -12.42 -30.48
CA ALA A 65 -3.90 -13.33 -29.71
C ALA A 65 -3.09 -14.19 -28.73
N CYS A 66 -3.54 -14.27 -27.48
CA CYS A 66 -2.85 -14.93 -26.39
C CYS A 66 -3.82 -15.50 -25.36
N ILE A 67 -3.28 -16.14 -24.32
CA ILE A 67 -4.07 -16.76 -23.25
C ILE A 67 -5.01 -15.79 -22.51
N SER A 68 -4.68 -14.49 -22.48
CA SER A 68 -5.43 -13.48 -21.73
C SER A 68 -6.61 -12.87 -22.50
N ASP A 69 -6.84 -13.25 -23.76
CA ASP A 69 -7.92 -12.71 -24.61
C ASP A 69 -9.32 -13.01 -24.04
N GLY A 70 -9.43 -14.00 -23.14
CA GLY A 70 -10.67 -14.33 -22.45
C GLY A 70 -11.08 -13.34 -21.36
N GLY A 71 -10.26 -12.31 -21.08
CA GLY A 71 -10.51 -11.34 -20.01
C GLY A 71 -10.36 -11.90 -18.60
N VAL A 72 -9.75 -13.09 -18.47
CA VAL A 72 -9.51 -13.76 -17.19
C VAL A 72 -8.02 -14.02 -16.99
N TYR A 73 -7.56 -13.92 -15.75
CA TYR A 73 -6.18 -14.22 -15.41
C TYR A 73 -6.00 -15.74 -15.32
N GLU A 74 -5.11 -16.28 -16.16
CA GLU A 74 -4.70 -17.69 -16.13
C GLU A 74 -3.32 -17.85 -15.49
N LEU A 75 -3.26 -18.63 -14.42
CA LEU A 75 -2.03 -18.91 -13.67
C LEU A 75 -0.94 -19.50 -14.58
N VAL A 76 0.28 -19.00 -14.41
CA VAL A 76 1.48 -19.60 -15.02
C VAL A 76 1.90 -20.85 -14.26
N SER A 77 1.75 -20.85 -12.93
CA SER A 77 2.18 -21.94 -12.05
C SER A 77 1.16 -22.22 -10.94
N ASP A 78 1.61 -22.80 -9.84
CA ASP A 78 0.80 -22.96 -8.63
C ASP A 78 0.49 -21.59 -7.99
N PRO A 79 -0.63 -21.46 -7.25
CA PRO A 79 -0.98 -20.22 -6.58
C PRO A 79 0.18 -19.60 -5.78
N PRO A 80 0.50 -18.32 -5.99
CA PRO A 80 1.68 -17.71 -5.39
C PRO A 80 1.44 -17.40 -3.91
N GLY A 81 2.51 -17.45 -3.12
CA GLY A 81 2.45 -17.07 -1.70
C GLY A 81 2.13 -15.59 -1.46
N SER A 82 2.03 -14.76 -2.50
CA SER A 82 1.57 -13.37 -2.40
C SER A 82 0.08 -13.26 -2.06
N ILE A 83 -0.73 -14.29 -2.36
CA ILE A 83 -2.14 -14.35 -1.93
C ILE A 83 -2.22 -14.26 -0.40
N ALA A 84 -1.49 -15.13 0.31
CA ALA A 84 -1.45 -15.15 1.77
C ALA A 84 -0.92 -13.83 2.38
N ARG A 85 -0.14 -13.05 1.62
CA ARG A 85 0.34 -11.73 2.07
C ARG A 85 -0.76 -10.68 1.99
N ILE A 86 -1.59 -10.70 0.96
CA ILE A 86 -2.74 -9.80 0.89
C ILE A 86 -3.83 -10.22 1.88
N GLU A 87 -4.02 -11.53 2.11
CA GLU A 87 -4.88 -12.01 3.21
C GLU A 87 -4.40 -11.53 4.59
N ALA A 88 -3.08 -11.54 4.85
CA ALA A 88 -2.52 -10.97 6.07
C ALA A 88 -2.72 -9.44 6.15
N ALA A 89 -2.69 -8.73 5.02
CA ALA A 89 -3.01 -7.29 4.99
C ALA A 89 -4.48 -7.04 5.38
N GLU A 90 -5.40 -7.91 4.97
CA GLU A 90 -6.80 -7.85 5.40
C GLU A 90 -6.95 -8.13 6.89
N GLU A 91 -6.25 -9.12 7.45
CA GLU A 91 -6.27 -9.39 8.90
C GLU A 91 -5.79 -8.17 9.70
N ILE A 92 -4.72 -7.52 9.24
CA ILE A 92 -4.22 -6.27 9.84
C ILE A 92 -5.28 -5.16 9.72
N ALA A 93 -5.96 -5.06 8.58
CA ALA A 93 -6.98 -4.03 8.35
C ALA A 93 -8.14 -4.13 9.34
N GLU A 94 -8.68 -5.34 9.53
CA GLU A 94 -9.79 -5.60 10.45
C GLU A 94 -9.42 -5.33 11.91
N LEU A 95 -8.14 -5.47 12.28
CA LEU A 95 -7.66 -5.17 13.63
C LEU A 95 -7.42 -3.67 13.84
N LEU A 96 -7.01 -2.94 12.79
CA LEU A 96 -6.49 -1.58 12.89
C LEU A 96 -7.43 -0.53 12.28
N TRP A 97 -7.34 -0.27 10.98
CA TRP A 97 -8.01 0.90 10.38
C TRP A 97 -9.49 0.66 10.01
N ARG A 98 -9.98 -0.58 10.11
CA ARG A 98 -11.44 -0.90 10.07
C ARG A 98 -12.02 -1.23 11.44
N ASN A 99 -11.21 -1.11 12.48
CA ASN A 99 -11.65 -1.23 13.86
C ASN A 99 -11.92 0.18 14.38
N ASP A 100 -13.10 0.40 14.96
CA ASP A 100 -13.50 1.74 15.38
C ASP A 100 -12.63 2.31 16.51
N ALA A 101 -12.00 1.44 17.30
CA ALA A 101 -11.14 1.84 18.40
C ALA A 101 -10.01 0.82 18.60
N PRO A 102 -8.95 0.84 17.77
CA PRO A 102 -7.88 -0.15 17.84
C PRO A 102 -7.09 -0.01 19.14
N THR A 103 -6.99 -1.12 19.87
CA THR A 103 -6.32 -1.21 21.17
C THR A 103 -4.85 -1.61 21.01
N ARG A 104 -4.06 -1.46 22.08
CA ARG A 104 -2.65 -1.95 22.10
C ARG A 104 -2.51 -3.44 21.78
N GLU A 105 -3.50 -4.25 22.17
CA GLU A 105 -3.52 -5.68 21.85
C GLU A 105 -3.80 -5.90 20.36
N ASP A 106 -4.68 -5.11 19.75
CA ASP A 106 -4.93 -5.18 18.30
C ASP A 106 -3.66 -4.87 17.50
N PHE A 107 -2.87 -3.87 17.91
CA PHE A 107 -1.55 -3.61 17.33
C PHE A 107 -0.57 -4.78 17.52
N THR A 108 -0.62 -5.45 18.66
CA THR A 108 0.23 -6.63 18.93
C THR A 108 -0.14 -7.80 18.02
N MET A 109 -1.44 -8.05 17.85
CA MET A 109 -1.97 -9.08 16.96
C MET A 109 -1.69 -8.76 15.48
N ALA A 110 -1.93 -7.52 15.06
CA ALA A 110 -1.67 -7.06 13.70
C ALA A 110 -0.17 -7.16 13.36
N ARG A 111 0.72 -6.83 14.30
CA ARG A 111 2.16 -7.03 14.13
C ARG A 111 2.52 -8.51 13.96
N ALA A 112 1.87 -9.41 14.69
CA ALA A 112 2.10 -10.85 14.54
C ALA A 112 1.69 -11.36 13.14
N ALA A 113 0.60 -10.85 12.56
CA ALA A 113 0.21 -11.13 11.18
C ALA A 113 1.24 -10.56 10.18
N TYR A 114 1.73 -9.34 10.40
CA TYR A 114 2.76 -8.71 9.58
C TYR A 114 4.09 -9.48 9.59
N GLU A 115 4.53 -9.95 10.77
CA GLU A 115 5.81 -10.65 10.98
C GLU A 115 5.73 -12.17 10.75
N PHE A 116 4.61 -12.71 10.28
CA PHE A 116 4.48 -14.13 9.99
C PHE A 116 5.60 -14.61 9.04
N ASP A 117 6.15 -15.80 9.26
CA ASP A 117 7.31 -16.29 8.49
C ASP A 117 7.01 -16.32 6.98
N GLN A 118 7.92 -15.76 6.18
CA GLN A 118 7.76 -15.53 4.73
C GLN A 118 6.55 -14.64 4.32
N GLY A 119 5.93 -13.97 5.30
CA GLY A 119 4.79 -13.07 5.17
C GLY A 119 5.12 -11.68 4.62
N LEU A 120 4.31 -10.69 4.98
CA LEU A 120 4.41 -9.31 4.51
C LEU A 120 5.74 -8.68 4.92
N GLY A 121 6.05 -8.68 6.22
CA GLY A 121 7.23 -8.04 6.78
C GLY A 121 8.49 -8.46 6.05
N SER A 122 8.69 -9.78 5.88
CA SER A 122 9.82 -10.36 5.14
C SER A 122 10.01 -9.76 3.75
N ARG A 123 8.92 -9.51 3.02
CA ARG A 123 9.01 -8.92 1.67
C ARG A 123 9.30 -7.44 1.71
N VAL A 124 8.72 -6.69 2.66
CA VAL A 124 9.00 -5.26 2.85
C VAL A 124 10.50 -5.04 3.10
N GLU A 125 11.17 -5.90 3.88
CA GLU A 125 12.60 -5.74 4.25
C GLU A 125 13.57 -5.74 3.06
N ARG A 126 13.12 -6.17 1.88
CA ARG A 126 13.95 -6.30 0.67
C ARG A 126 13.24 -5.80 -0.58
N ARG A 127 12.10 -5.10 -0.44
CA ARG A 127 11.33 -4.65 -1.59
C ARG A 127 12.08 -3.50 -2.27
N GLU A 128 12.23 -3.65 -3.58
CA GLU A 128 12.80 -2.64 -4.46
C GLU A 128 11.68 -1.90 -5.15
N ASP A 129 11.90 -0.61 -5.38
CA ASP A 129 11.08 0.22 -6.24
C ASP A 129 11.79 0.35 -7.60
N LEU A 130 11.25 -0.34 -8.61
CA LEU A 130 11.89 -0.43 -9.93
C LEU A 130 11.76 0.86 -10.76
N HIS A 131 11.01 1.87 -10.30
CA HIS A 131 10.96 3.16 -10.98
C HIS A 131 12.28 3.95 -10.82
N TYR A 132 13.11 3.56 -9.86
CA TYR A 132 14.43 4.14 -9.65
C TYR A 132 15.53 3.32 -10.33
N PRO A 133 16.66 3.97 -10.71
CA PRO A 133 17.78 3.31 -11.34
C PRO A 133 18.24 2.05 -10.61
N GLU A 134 18.67 1.05 -11.39
CA GLU A 134 19.22 -0.19 -10.84
C GLU A 134 20.48 0.08 -10.01
N ILE A 135 20.65 -0.73 -8.96
CA ILE A 135 21.92 -0.75 -8.20
C ILE A 135 23.01 -1.24 -9.15
N PRO A 136 24.14 -0.53 -9.31
CA PRO A 136 25.22 -1.00 -10.19
C PRO A 136 25.75 -2.37 -9.78
N GLU A 137 25.95 -3.28 -10.73
CA GLU A 137 26.45 -4.64 -10.46
C GLU A 137 27.76 -4.67 -9.66
N ALA A 138 28.61 -3.64 -9.81
CA ALA A 138 29.85 -3.50 -9.06
C ALA A 138 29.66 -3.32 -7.54
N GLU A 139 28.45 -2.93 -7.13
CA GLU A 139 28.03 -2.75 -5.73
C GLU A 139 27.23 -3.95 -5.19
N TRP A 140 26.88 -4.92 -6.05
CA TRP A 140 26.09 -6.07 -5.63
C TRP A 140 26.81 -6.92 -4.59
N ASP A 141 26.04 -7.44 -3.64
CA ASP A 141 26.47 -8.51 -2.78
C ASP A 141 26.43 -9.83 -3.58
N PRO A 142 27.59 -10.46 -3.85
CA PRO A 142 27.63 -11.70 -4.63
C PRO A 142 26.96 -12.89 -3.93
N GLY A 143 26.62 -12.76 -2.64
CA GLY A 143 25.85 -13.74 -1.89
C GLY A 143 24.32 -13.61 -2.02
N LEU A 144 23.83 -12.56 -2.70
CA LEU A 144 22.41 -12.30 -2.91
C LEU A 144 22.05 -12.45 -4.39
N ASP A 145 20.81 -12.88 -4.65
CA ASP A 145 20.27 -12.90 -6.00
C ASP A 145 20.15 -11.45 -6.55
N PRO A 146 20.23 -11.24 -7.88
CA PRO A 146 20.13 -9.92 -8.50
C PRO A 146 18.88 -9.12 -8.10
N ASP A 147 17.76 -9.79 -7.83
CA ASP A 147 16.47 -9.18 -7.48
C ASP A 147 16.29 -8.93 -5.96
N LYS A 148 17.35 -9.15 -5.17
CA LYS A 148 17.33 -9.08 -3.70
C LYS A 148 18.43 -8.19 -3.14
N GLN A 149 19.03 -7.32 -3.96
CA GLN A 149 20.19 -6.53 -3.56
C GLN A 149 19.86 -5.53 -2.45
N CYS A 150 18.61 -5.09 -2.34
CA CYS A 150 18.16 -4.25 -1.21
C CYS A 150 18.07 -4.97 0.14
N ALA A 151 18.24 -6.30 0.20
CA ALA A 151 18.41 -7.00 1.48
C ALA A 151 19.79 -6.72 2.11
N ASN A 152 20.76 -6.24 1.34
CA ASN A 152 22.05 -5.79 1.85
C ASN A 152 21.93 -4.37 2.42
N THR A 153 22.30 -4.19 3.69
CA THR A 153 22.18 -2.90 4.40
C THR A 153 22.98 -1.78 3.72
N GLN A 154 24.17 -2.07 3.18
CA GLN A 154 24.98 -1.05 2.50
C GLN A 154 24.32 -0.59 1.20
N ASN A 155 23.73 -1.52 0.44
CA ASN A 155 22.99 -1.18 -0.77
C ASN A 155 21.75 -0.35 -0.44
N ALA A 156 21.01 -0.73 0.60
CA ALA A 156 19.87 0.04 1.08
C ALA A 156 20.27 1.48 1.48
N GLU A 157 21.37 1.66 2.20
CA GLU A 157 21.88 2.98 2.59
C GLU A 157 22.32 3.84 1.40
N ASN A 158 22.95 3.22 0.39
CA ASN A 158 23.47 3.93 -0.78
C ASN A 158 22.40 4.26 -1.83
N HIS A 159 21.32 3.47 -1.88
CA HIS A 159 20.25 3.57 -2.88
C HIS A 159 18.88 3.64 -2.21
N PRO A 160 18.60 4.68 -1.40
CA PRO A 160 17.44 4.71 -0.53
C PRO A 160 16.09 4.72 -1.27
N ASP A 161 16.04 5.35 -2.45
CA ASP A 161 14.83 5.39 -3.27
C ASP A 161 14.55 4.05 -3.95
N ARG A 162 15.58 3.42 -4.54
CA ARG A 162 15.51 2.07 -5.10
C ARG A 162 15.17 1.03 -4.03
N CYS A 163 15.71 1.19 -2.82
CA CYS A 163 15.47 0.31 -1.68
C CYS A 163 14.36 0.84 -0.75
N ALA A 164 13.26 1.32 -1.32
CA ALA A 164 12.13 1.90 -0.59
C ALA A 164 11.60 0.99 0.53
N GLY A 165 11.55 -0.33 0.31
CA GLY A 165 11.11 -1.30 1.31
C GLY A 165 11.87 -1.21 2.65
N PRO A 166 13.19 -1.52 2.68
CA PRO A 166 13.98 -1.47 3.91
C PRO A 166 14.22 -0.06 4.47
N VAL A 167 14.21 0.98 3.63
CA VAL A 167 14.64 2.34 4.01
C VAL A 167 13.47 3.26 4.38
N LYS A 168 12.33 3.15 3.70
CA LYS A 168 11.18 4.04 3.87
C LYS A 168 9.99 3.30 4.49
N ILE A 169 9.54 2.22 3.86
CA ILE A 169 8.31 1.52 4.24
C ILE A 169 8.46 0.77 5.58
N ARG A 170 9.54 -0.01 5.74
CA ARG A 170 9.74 -0.82 6.96
C ARG A 170 9.88 0.05 8.21
N PRO A 171 10.71 1.10 8.24
CA PRO A 171 10.78 1.98 9.41
C PRO A 171 9.44 2.61 9.73
N LEU A 172 8.73 3.14 8.73
CA LEU A 172 7.38 3.71 8.89
C LEU A 172 6.41 2.74 9.59
N ILE A 173 6.27 1.53 9.05
CA ILE A 173 5.35 0.51 9.59
C ILE A 173 5.78 0.09 11.00
N ASN A 174 7.07 -0.14 11.22
CA ASN A 174 7.58 -0.60 12.51
C ASN A 174 7.41 0.46 13.60
N ASP A 175 7.68 1.72 13.29
CA ASP A 175 7.54 2.83 14.24
C ASP A 175 6.06 3.02 14.63
N ALA A 176 5.14 2.91 13.66
CA ALA A 176 3.70 2.95 13.91
C ALA A 176 3.23 1.77 14.78
N PHE A 177 3.69 0.54 14.51
CA PHE A 177 3.40 -0.60 15.38
C PHE A 177 3.93 -0.40 16.81
N ILE A 178 5.16 0.10 16.96
CA ILE A 178 5.76 0.34 18.28
C ILE A 178 4.94 1.37 19.05
N ALA A 179 4.57 2.48 18.42
CA ALA A 179 3.78 3.53 19.04
C ALA A 179 2.40 3.01 19.46
N GLY A 180 1.68 2.33 18.56
CA GLY A 180 0.37 1.73 18.83
C GLY A 180 0.39 0.69 19.96
N MET A 181 1.37 -0.23 19.99
CA MET A 181 1.51 -1.19 21.10
C MET A 181 1.87 -0.53 22.43
N SER A 182 2.57 0.60 22.41
CA SER A 182 2.96 1.33 23.62
C SER A 182 1.86 2.26 24.16
N GLY A 183 0.80 2.51 23.38
CA GLY A 183 -0.24 3.48 23.70
C GLY A 183 0.23 4.94 23.58
N GLU A 184 1.27 5.20 22.79
CA GLU A 184 1.75 6.56 22.52
C GLU A 184 0.98 7.17 21.35
N GLY A 185 0.45 8.38 21.50
CA GLY A 185 -0.25 9.10 20.42
C GLY A 185 -1.65 8.55 20.10
N ASP A 186 -2.20 9.00 18.98
CA ASP A 186 -3.51 8.54 18.49
C ASP A 186 -3.37 7.19 17.75
N PRO A 187 -4.06 6.12 18.18
CA PRO A 187 -3.99 4.83 17.52
C PRO A 187 -4.49 4.85 16.07
N ASN A 188 -5.44 5.71 15.69
CA ASN A 188 -5.91 5.80 14.31
C ASN A 188 -4.84 6.38 13.38
N VAL A 189 -4.04 7.32 13.88
CA VAL A 189 -2.90 7.88 13.13
C VAL A 189 -1.86 6.80 12.85
N HIS A 190 -1.59 5.91 13.82
CA HIS A 190 -0.67 4.79 13.61
C HIS A 190 -1.24 3.74 12.66
N ALA A 191 -2.53 3.44 12.79
CA ALA A 191 -3.24 2.54 11.87
C ALA A 191 -3.17 3.05 10.42
N ALA A 192 -3.43 4.34 10.20
CA ALA A 192 -3.35 4.98 8.88
C ALA A 192 -1.94 4.95 8.29
N ARG A 193 -0.89 5.11 9.11
CA ARG A 193 0.50 4.98 8.64
C ARG A 193 0.85 3.55 8.23
N ILE A 194 0.33 2.55 8.95
CA ILE A 194 0.51 1.14 8.59
C ILE A 194 -0.23 0.83 7.29
N GLU A 195 -1.47 1.29 7.17
CA GLU A 195 -2.27 1.17 5.95
C GLU A 195 -1.54 1.76 4.74
N ALA A 196 -1.12 3.03 4.84
CA ALA A 196 -0.39 3.72 3.79
C ALA A 196 0.90 2.99 3.38
N GLY A 197 1.65 2.47 4.37
CA GLY A 197 2.84 1.66 4.11
C GLY A 197 2.54 0.35 3.36
N ILE A 198 1.43 -0.33 3.69
CA ILE A 198 1.00 -1.56 3.01
C ILE A 198 0.47 -1.26 1.60
N VAL A 199 -0.25 -0.15 1.41
CA VAL A 199 -0.72 0.30 0.10
C VAL A 199 0.46 0.66 -0.80
N TRP A 200 1.46 1.39 -0.28
CA TRP A 200 2.72 1.66 -1.00
C TRP A 200 3.45 0.37 -1.36
N PHE A 201 3.62 -0.55 -0.40
CA PHE A 201 4.24 -1.84 -0.67
C PHE A 201 3.52 -2.63 -1.77
N SER A 202 2.18 -2.62 -1.78
CA SER A 202 1.38 -3.30 -2.80
C SER A 202 1.59 -2.67 -4.18
N TYR A 203 1.51 -1.35 -4.28
CA TYR A 203 1.77 -0.58 -5.52
C TYR A 203 3.11 -0.98 -6.17
N ILE A 204 4.22 -0.85 -5.44
CA ILE A 204 5.56 -1.18 -6.00
C ILE A 204 5.78 -2.69 -6.18
N SER A 205 5.05 -3.54 -5.44
CA SER A 205 5.15 -4.99 -5.60
C SER A 205 4.50 -5.46 -6.90
N VAL A 206 3.35 -4.92 -7.29
CA VAL A 206 2.71 -5.28 -8.57
C VAL A 206 3.65 -4.91 -9.73
N TYR A 207 4.15 -3.68 -9.74
CA TYR A 207 5.10 -3.20 -10.75
C TYR A 207 6.39 -4.04 -10.83
N LYS A 208 7.00 -4.32 -9.67
CA LYS A 208 8.23 -5.14 -9.61
C LYS A 208 8.02 -6.55 -10.14
N GLU A 209 6.95 -7.23 -9.71
CA GLU A 209 6.73 -8.63 -10.04
C GLU A 209 6.30 -8.80 -11.52
N ALA A 210 5.61 -7.80 -12.08
CA ALA A 210 5.35 -7.73 -13.51
C ALA A 210 6.65 -7.68 -14.32
N PHE A 211 7.65 -6.90 -13.87
CA PHE A 211 8.97 -6.86 -14.49
C PHE A 211 9.75 -8.16 -14.32
N THR A 212 9.84 -8.68 -13.10
CA THR A 212 10.61 -9.90 -12.85
C THR A 212 9.96 -11.13 -13.48
N CYS A 213 8.70 -11.06 -13.90
CA CYS A 213 8.07 -12.09 -14.73
C CYS A 213 8.82 -12.38 -16.05
N VAL A 214 9.59 -11.42 -16.55
CA VAL A 214 10.45 -11.62 -17.75
C VAL A 214 11.47 -12.74 -17.51
N ALA A 215 12.01 -12.89 -16.31
CA ALA A 215 12.96 -13.96 -15.99
C ALA A 215 12.35 -15.09 -15.15
N THR A 216 11.31 -14.78 -14.37
CA THR A 216 10.73 -15.67 -13.37
C THR A 216 9.22 -15.77 -13.58
N PRO A 217 8.72 -16.75 -14.36
CA PRO A 217 7.32 -16.76 -14.81
C PRO A 217 6.25 -16.71 -13.71
N LYS A 218 6.53 -17.31 -12.54
CA LYS A 218 5.65 -17.27 -11.35
C LYS A 218 5.47 -15.87 -10.75
N ASP A 219 6.30 -14.90 -11.14
CA ASP A 219 6.19 -13.52 -10.65
C ASP A 219 5.05 -12.79 -11.38
N CYS A 220 4.63 -13.22 -12.58
CA CYS A 220 3.36 -12.77 -13.17
C CYS A 220 2.18 -13.07 -12.23
N ASP A 221 2.13 -14.29 -11.70
CA ASP A 221 1.08 -14.70 -10.75
C ASP A 221 1.18 -13.86 -9.47
N SER A 222 2.40 -13.53 -9.04
CA SER A 222 2.62 -12.68 -7.88
C SER A 222 2.16 -11.25 -8.09
N ALA A 223 2.33 -10.66 -9.29
CA ALA A 223 1.81 -9.33 -9.62
C ALA A 223 0.28 -9.29 -9.51
N TRP A 224 -0.40 -10.26 -10.13
CA TRP A 224 -1.84 -10.44 -10.02
C TRP A 224 -2.30 -10.60 -8.57
N ALA A 225 -1.61 -11.43 -7.80
CA ALA A 225 -1.94 -11.68 -6.40
C ALA A 225 -1.66 -10.49 -5.49
N TYR A 226 -0.60 -9.71 -5.69
CA TYR A 226 -0.33 -8.50 -4.91
C TYR A 226 -1.37 -7.41 -5.14
N TYR A 227 -1.95 -7.34 -6.34
CA TYR A 227 -3.01 -6.39 -6.61
C TYR A 227 -4.33 -6.83 -5.98
N GLY A 228 -4.85 -7.99 -6.41
CA GLY A 228 -6.22 -8.42 -6.14
C GLY A 228 -6.39 -9.55 -5.13
N GLY A 229 -5.32 -10.01 -4.49
CA GLY A 229 -5.37 -11.19 -3.60
C GLY A 229 -5.65 -12.51 -4.33
N GLY A 230 -5.42 -12.57 -5.64
CA GLY A 230 -5.71 -13.75 -6.44
C GLY A 230 -7.18 -13.89 -6.87
N ALA A 231 -7.94 -12.79 -6.87
CA ALA A 231 -9.27 -12.73 -7.46
C ALA A 231 -9.24 -12.26 -8.93
N GLN A 232 -10.27 -12.64 -9.68
CA GLN A 232 -10.54 -12.08 -11.01
C GLN A 232 -11.11 -10.65 -10.88
N ALA A 233 -11.16 -9.88 -11.96
CA ALA A 233 -11.66 -8.49 -11.95
C ALA A 233 -13.07 -8.35 -11.36
N ASP A 234 -13.98 -9.27 -11.71
CA ASP A 234 -15.36 -9.28 -11.22
C ASP A 234 -15.54 -10.08 -9.91
N GLY A 235 -14.44 -10.55 -9.32
CA GLY A 235 -14.43 -11.36 -8.11
C GLY A 235 -14.35 -10.57 -6.81
N ASP A 236 -14.23 -11.30 -5.71
CA ASP A 236 -14.03 -10.76 -4.37
C ASP A 236 -12.56 -10.33 -4.19
N VAL A 237 -12.18 -9.22 -4.84
CA VAL A 237 -10.86 -8.62 -4.66
C VAL A 237 -10.69 -8.09 -3.24
N ILE A 238 -9.45 -8.16 -2.75
CA ILE A 238 -9.04 -7.70 -1.41
C ILE A 238 -7.82 -6.77 -1.51
N GLY A 239 -7.39 -6.20 -0.40
CA GLY A 239 -6.24 -5.31 -0.32
C GLY A 239 -6.40 -4.04 -1.14
N PHE A 240 -5.33 -3.66 -1.82
CA PHE A 240 -5.27 -2.45 -2.64
C PHE A 240 -6.31 -2.46 -3.77
N ALA A 241 -6.58 -3.61 -4.41
CA ALA A 241 -7.60 -3.67 -5.46
C ALA A 241 -9.01 -3.38 -4.96
N ARG A 242 -9.39 -3.80 -3.74
CA ARG A 242 -10.71 -3.46 -3.18
C ARG A 242 -10.85 -1.94 -3.09
N PHE A 243 -9.84 -1.28 -2.52
CA PHE A 243 -9.80 0.17 -2.41
C PHE A 243 -10.03 0.81 -3.79
N VAL A 244 -9.22 0.46 -4.78
CA VAL A 244 -9.34 1.07 -6.13
C VAL A 244 -10.71 0.79 -6.75
N ARG A 245 -11.20 -0.45 -6.66
CA ARG A 245 -12.48 -0.86 -7.26
C ARG A 245 -13.66 -0.09 -6.68
N ASP A 246 -13.67 0.12 -5.37
CA ASP A 246 -14.83 0.70 -4.69
C ASP A 246 -15.00 2.19 -5.06
N TYR A 247 -13.91 2.91 -5.36
CA TYR A 247 -13.96 4.34 -5.73
C TYR A 247 -13.75 4.65 -7.22
N SER A 248 -13.10 3.75 -7.94
CA SER A 248 -12.73 3.92 -9.35
C SER A 248 -12.76 2.56 -10.08
N PRO A 249 -13.97 2.04 -10.38
CA PRO A 249 -14.13 0.78 -11.11
C PRO A 249 -13.38 0.76 -12.45
N THR A 250 -13.29 1.91 -13.13
CA THR A 250 -12.52 2.02 -14.37
C THR A 250 -11.03 1.83 -14.10
N ALA A 251 -10.44 2.53 -13.13
CA ALA A 251 -9.02 2.32 -12.79
C ALA A 251 -8.74 0.88 -12.35
N HIS A 252 -9.66 0.25 -11.61
CA HIS A 252 -9.55 -1.16 -11.26
C HIS A 252 -9.47 -2.06 -12.49
N GLN A 253 -10.38 -1.86 -13.45
CA GLN A 253 -10.36 -2.60 -14.70
C GLN A 253 -9.07 -2.34 -15.50
N ARG A 254 -8.59 -1.10 -15.56
CA ARG A 254 -7.35 -0.76 -16.28
C ARG A 254 -6.11 -1.42 -15.68
N ILE A 255 -6.01 -1.49 -14.34
CA ILE A 255 -4.92 -2.21 -13.68
C ILE A 255 -5.00 -3.71 -14.00
N PHE A 256 -6.21 -4.28 -13.96
CA PHE A 256 -6.40 -5.68 -14.30
C PHE A 256 -6.04 -5.96 -15.77
N ASP A 257 -6.43 -5.09 -16.70
CA ASP A 257 -6.06 -5.19 -18.11
C ASP A 257 -4.54 -5.10 -18.30
N GLY A 258 -3.83 -4.23 -17.57
CA GLY A 258 -2.37 -4.16 -17.58
C GLY A 258 -1.70 -5.45 -17.07
N ILE A 259 -2.25 -6.06 -16.02
CA ILE A 259 -1.79 -7.37 -15.53
C ILE A 259 -2.00 -8.45 -16.61
N LEU A 260 -3.15 -8.43 -17.29
CA LEU A 260 -3.42 -9.33 -18.41
C LEU A 260 -2.49 -9.07 -19.61
N ALA A 261 -2.13 -7.82 -19.89
CA ALA A 261 -1.18 -7.46 -20.94
C ALA A 261 0.20 -8.08 -20.69
N VAL A 262 0.69 -8.01 -19.45
CA VAL A 262 1.96 -8.64 -19.04
C VAL A 262 1.86 -10.16 -19.14
N ARG A 263 0.73 -10.75 -18.73
CA ARG A 263 0.49 -12.19 -18.84
C ARG A 263 0.42 -12.65 -20.30
N CYS A 264 -0.18 -11.85 -21.17
CA CYS A 264 -0.26 -12.05 -22.61
C CYS A 264 1.13 -12.04 -23.25
N PHE A 265 1.95 -11.03 -22.94
CA PHE A 265 3.35 -10.98 -23.33
C PHE A 265 4.08 -12.27 -22.93
N ARG A 266 3.87 -12.74 -21.68
CA ARG A 266 4.56 -13.94 -21.18
C ARG A 266 4.14 -15.22 -21.89
N ASP A 267 2.91 -15.30 -22.37
CA ASP A 267 2.42 -16.41 -23.18
C ASP A 267 3.10 -16.44 -24.56
N LEU A 268 3.22 -15.26 -25.19
CA LEU A 268 3.79 -15.09 -26.52
C LEU A 268 5.32 -15.27 -26.56
N TYR A 269 6.00 -14.89 -25.49
CA TYR A 269 7.44 -15.04 -25.32
C TYR A 269 7.66 -15.87 -24.07
N SER A 270 8.06 -17.14 -24.16
CA SER A 270 8.31 -17.97 -22.98
C SER A 270 9.67 -17.64 -22.32
N ALA A 271 9.78 -17.78 -21.01
CA ALA A 271 11.06 -17.64 -20.31
C ALA A 271 12.06 -18.76 -20.65
N ASP A 272 11.59 -19.92 -21.13
CA ASP A 272 12.47 -21.00 -21.60
C ASP A 272 13.25 -20.60 -22.87
N ASP A 273 12.63 -19.78 -23.71
CA ASP A 273 13.21 -19.27 -24.95
C ASP A 273 13.94 -17.93 -24.73
N TYR A 274 13.42 -17.10 -23.82
CA TYR A 274 13.88 -15.74 -23.53
C TYR A 274 14.00 -15.52 -22.01
N PRO A 275 15.10 -15.98 -21.40
CA PRO A 275 15.26 -15.99 -19.94
C PRO A 275 15.54 -14.61 -19.33
N THR A 276 15.89 -13.62 -20.15
CA THR A 276 16.06 -12.22 -19.72
C THR A 276 15.43 -11.26 -20.72
N TYR A 277 15.20 -10.01 -20.29
CA TYR A 277 14.71 -8.95 -21.18
C TYR A 277 15.63 -8.73 -22.39
N ALA A 278 16.94 -8.78 -22.18
CA ALA A 278 17.93 -8.58 -23.24
C ALA A 278 17.93 -9.71 -24.29
N ASP A 279 17.41 -10.89 -23.94
CA ASP A 279 17.30 -12.02 -24.87
C ASP A 279 16.08 -11.91 -25.79
N LEU A 280 15.08 -11.09 -25.44
CA LEU A 280 13.88 -10.89 -26.24
C LEU A 280 14.23 -10.28 -27.61
N PRO A 281 13.52 -10.69 -28.69
CA PRO A 281 13.60 -9.97 -29.95
C PRO A 281 13.02 -8.55 -29.78
N ALA A 282 13.33 -7.65 -30.71
CA ALA A 282 12.94 -6.24 -30.59
C ALA A 282 11.41 -6.05 -30.47
N GLU A 283 10.63 -6.86 -31.18
CA GLU A 283 9.17 -6.88 -31.07
C GLU A 283 8.67 -7.39 -29.70
N GLY A 284 9.42 -8.27 -29.03
CA GLY A 284 9.10 -8.76 -27.69
C GLY A 284 9.43 -7.74 -26.62
N GLN A 285 10.56 -7.04 -26.75
CA GLN A 285 10.91 -5.90 -25.90
C GLN A 285 9.83 -4.80 -26.01
N ALA A 286 9.48 -4.40 -27.24
CA ALA A 286 8.46 -3.39 -27.47
C ALA A 286 7.06 -3.79 -26.95
N LEU A 287 6.71 -5.08 -27.01
CA LEU A 287 5.44 -5.56 -26.45
C LEU A 287 5.47 -5.54 -24.92
N PHE A 288 6.57 -5.98 -24.30
CA PHE A 288 6.73 -5.94 -22.86
C PHE A 288 6.70 -4.49 -22.35
N ASP A 289 7.48 -3.60 -22.94
CA ASP A 289 7.56 -2.18 -22.53
C ASP A 289 6.17 -1.55 -22.53
N ARG A 290 5.39 -1.79 -23.59
CA ARG A 290 4.01 -1.32 -23.70
C ARG A 290 3.10 -1.91 -22.61
N ALA A 291 3.15 -3.22 -22.39
CA ALA A 291 2.32 -3.87 -21.38
C ALA A 291 2.65 -3.40 -19.97
N TRP A 292 3.94 -3.18 -19.70
CA TRP A 292 4.44 -2.73 -18.41
C TRP A 292 4.16 -1.25 -18.17
N GLU A 293 4.27 -0.39 -19.19
CA GLU A 293 3.87 1.02 -19.15
C GLU A 293 2.36 1.18 -18.92
N GLN A 294 1.53 0.42 -19.64
CA GLN A 294 0.08 0.39 -19.40
C GLN A 294 -0.26 0.02 -17.95
N LEU A 295 0.44 -0.98 -17.38
CA LEU A 295 0.25 -1.38 -15.99
C LEU A 295 0.71 -0.28 -15.02
N ASP A 296 1.84 0.37 -15.28
CA ASP A 296 2.35 1.44 -14.43
C ASP A 296 1.43 2.66 -14.40
N ASP A 297 0.98 3.14 -15.56
CA ASP A 297 0.03 4.24 -15.67
C ASP A 297 -1.27 3.94 -14.91
N ALA A 298 -1.80 2.73 -15.08
CA ALA A 298 -3.01 2.30 -14.39
C ALA A 298 -2.79 2.19 -12.86
N LEU A 299 -1.64 1.68 -12.43
CA LEU A 299 -1.27 1.59 -11.01
C LEU A 299 -1.08 2.97 -10.38
N ALA A 300 -0.42 3.90 -11.07
CA ALA A 300 -0.27 5.29 -10.65
C ALA A 300 -1.65 5.96 -10.46
N ARG A 301 -2.59 5.71 -11.39
CA ARG A 301 -3.98 6.17 -11.23
C ARG A 301 -4.64 5.53 -10.00
N GLY A 302 -4.57 4.20 -9.84
CA GLY A 302 -5.13 3.53 -8.67
C GLY A 302 -4.55 4.03 -7.33
N PHE A 303 -3.25 4.32 -7.29
CA PHE A 303 -2.59 4.86 -6.10
C PHE A 303 -3.04 6.32 -5.83
N THR A 304 -3.24 7.09 -6.90
CA THR A 304 -3.84 8.43 -6.84
C THR A 304 -5.28 8.40 -6.34
N VAL A 305 -6.08 7.40 -6.73
CA VAL A 305 -7.44 7.21 -6.20
C VAL A 305 -7.39 7.06 -4.68
N ALA A 306 -6.45 6.27 -4.14
CA ALA A 306 -6.26 6.15 -2.70
C ALA A 306 -5.92 7.48 -2.03
N LEU A 307 -4.91 8.18 -2.55
CA LEU A 307 -4.54 9.49 -2.04
C LEU A 307 -5.70 10.50 -2.06
N ARG A 308 -6.42 10.55 -3.18
CA ARG A 308 -7.54 11.48 -3.42
C ARG A 308 -8.68 11.26 -2.43
N GLN A 309 -9.02 10.02 -2.12
CA GLN A 309 -10.14 9.77 -1.21
C GLN A 309 -9.82 10.11 0.25
N HIS A 310 -8.58 9.89 0.70
CA HIS A 310 -8.15 10.38 2.03
C HIS A 310 -8.00 11.90 2.07
N LEU A 311 -7.63 12.56 0.97
CA LEU A 311 -7.67 14.02 0.85
C LEU A 311 -9.10 14.54 1.06
N LEU A 312 -10.08 13.99 0.34
CA LEU A 312 -11.48 14.41 0.46
C LEU A 312 -12.08 14.10 1.83
N ALA A 313 -11.75 12.94 2.42
CA ALA A 313 -12.17 12.59 3.77
C ALA A 313 -11.56 13.52 4.84
N HIS A 314 -10.44 14.20 4.57
CA HIS A 314 -9.92 15.23 5.47
C HIS A 314 -10.77 16.52 5.47
N ASP A 315 -11.58 16.76 4.45
CA ASP A 315 -12.45 17.96 4.37
C ASP A 315 -13.93 17.63 4.64
N ASP A 316 -14.28 16.36 4.89
CA ASP A 316 -15.64 15.94 5.21
C ASP A 316 -15.96 16.16 6.70
N GLU A 317 -17.06 16.89 6.98
CA GLU A 317 -17.58 17.10 8.34
C GLU A 317 -17.86 15.77 9.07
N GLN A 318 -18.25 14.72 8.33
CA GLN A 318 -18.50 13.38 8.86
C GLN A 318 -17.23 12.69 9.35
N CYS A 319 -16.07 13.09 8.84
CA CYS A 319 -14.76 12.54 9.17
C CYS A 319 -13.97 13.41 10.16
N SER A 320 -14.63 14.36 10.84
CA SER A 320 -13.95 15.32 11.72
C SER A 320 -13.15 14.70 12.87
N GLU A 321 -13.44 13.45 13.26
CA GLU A 321 -12.68 12.70 14.26
C GLU A 321 -11.48 11.92 13.67
N ALA A 322 -11.41 11.77 12.35
CA ALA A 322 -10.37 11.02 11.63
C ALA A 322 -9.40 11.92 10.83
N LEU A 323 -9.46 13.24 11.00
CA LEU A 323 -8.68 14.21 10.22
C LEU A 323 -7.18 13.95 10.25
N GLU A 324 -6.62 13.73 11.44
CA GLU A 324 -5.18 13.48 11.60
C GLU A 324 -4.76 12.14 10.99
N ALA A 325 -5.61 11.12 11.09
CA ALA A 325 -5.37 9.80 10.50
C ALA A 325 -5.38 9.86 8.97
N ASN A 326 -6.39 10.49 8.38
CA ASN A 326 -6.47 10.73 6.94
C ASN A 326 -5.27 11.52 6.44
N TRP A 327 -4.87 12.57 7.15
CA TRP A 327 -3.70 13.35 6.76
C TRP A 327 -2.39 12.56 6.88
N ALA A 328 -2.25 11.72 7.91
CA ALA A 328 -1.08 10.86 8.05
C ALA A 328 -0.96 9.84 6.90
N PHE A 329 -2.09 9.31 6.40
CA PHE A 329 -2.12 8.51 5.17
C PHE A 329 -1.67 9.33 3.96
N VAL A 330 -2.26 10.51 3.77
CA VAL A 330 -1.97 11.43 2.65
C VAL A 330 -0.48 11.77 2.58
N GLN A 331 0.15 12.07 3.72
CA GLN A 331 1.58 12.41 3.75
C GLN A 331 2.48 11.27 3.27
N VAL A 332 2.17 10.03 3.66
CA VAL A 332 2.95 8.84 3.25
C VAL A 332 2.75 8.54 1.76
N VAL A 333 1.49 8.45 1.33
CA VAL A 333 1.15 8.10 -0.06
C VAL A 333 1.54 9.23 -1.02
N GLY A 334 1.39 10.49 -0.60
CA GLY A 334 1.84 11.67 -1.34
C GLY A 334 3.35 11.69 -1.55
N GLU A 335 4.15 11.35 -0.53
CA GLU A 335 5.61 11.21 -0.68
C GLU A 335 5.96 10.09 -1.68
N ALA A 336 5.30 8.94 -1.57
CA ALA A 336 5.53 7.82 -2.47
C ALA A 336 5.21 8.14 -3.94
N LEU A 337 4.20 8.99 -4.17
CA LEU A 337 3.75 9.40 -5.50
C LEU A 337 4.55 10.57 -6.10
N ASP A 338 5.36 11.30 -5.29
CA ASP A 338 6.11 12.48 -5.76
C ASP A 338 6.94 12.20 -7.02
N ARG A 339 7.60 11.04 -7.11
CA ARG A 339 8.39 10.67 -8.31
C ARG A 339 7.54 10.73 -9.57
N GLU A 340 6.39 10.06 -9.55
CA GLU A 340 5.51 9.95 -10.71
C GLU A 340 4.95 11.31 -11.11
N VAL A 341 4.48 12.09 -10.12
CA VAL A 341 4.00 13.45 -10.40
C VAL A 341 5.12 14.32 -10.96
N ARG A 342 6.33 14.23 -10.40
CA ARG A 342 7.49 15.04 -10.81
C ARG A 342 7.99 14.70 -12.20
N GLU A 343 7.89 13.44 -12.60
CA GLU A 343 8.21 12.99 -13.95
C GLU A 343 7.25 13.58 -15.00
N ARG A 344 5.97 13.69 -14.65
CA ARG A 344 4.93 14.27 -15.51
C ARG A 344 4.90 15.80 -15.49
N ASP A 345 4.98 16.40 -14.30
CA ASP A 345 4.93 17.85 -14.05
C ASP A 345 5.67 18.22 -12.74
N ALA A 346 6.90 18.71 -12.89
CA ALA A 346 7.74 19.10 -11.76
C ALA A 346 7.20 20.31 -10.96
N ASP A 347 6.48 21.25 -11.60
CA ASP A 347 5.94 22.41 -10.90
C ASP A 347 4.75 21.98 -10.03
N ALA A 348 3.89 21.08 -10.54
CA ALA A 348 2.81 20.47 -9.76
C ALA A 348 3.35 19.64 -8.59
N ALA A 349 4.42 18.87 -8.79
CA ALA A 349 5.07 18.11 -7.73
C ALA A 349 5.59 19.00 -6.60
N ASP A 350 6.23 20.12 -6.93
CA ASP A 350 6.72 21.09 -5.93
C ASP A 350 5.58 21.74 -5.13
N GLU A 351 4.45 22.01 -5.78
CA GLU A 351 3.25 22.54 -5.12
C GLU A 351 2.61 21.50 -4.20
N LEU A 352 2.43 20.26 -4.67
CA LEU A 352 1.91 19.15 -3.86
C LEU A 352 2.83 18.86 -2.66
N ALA A 353 4.15 18.83 -2.86
CA ALA A 353 5.10 18.63 -1.75
C ALA A 353 4.98 19.75 -0.69
N THR A 354 4.70 20.98 -1.11
CA THR A 354 4.43 22.09 -0.19
C THR A 354 3.13 21.86 0.60
N ILE A 355 2.08 21.38 -0.06
CA ILE A 355 0.79 21.06 0.57
C ILE A 355 0.95 19.90 1.56
N TYR A 356 1.58 18.79 1.17
CA TYR A 356 1.76 17.61 2.02
C TYR A 356 2.65 17.89 3.24
N ALA A 357 3.51 18.90 3.18
CA ALA A 357 4.33 19.32 4.32
C ALA A 357 3.55 20.12 5.39
N LEU A 358 2.30 20.50 5.14
CA LEU A 358 1.46 21.20 6.12
C LEU A 358 1.10 20.28 7.28
N SER A 359 1.03 20.83 8.49
CA SER A 359 0.53 20.09 9.66
C SER A 359 -1.00 20.10 9.73
N GLU A 360 -1.62 21.16 9.22
CA GLU A 360 -3.06 21.39 9.21
C GLU A 360 -3.40 22.04 7.86
N PRO A 361 -3.71 21.26 6.81
CA PRO A 361 -4.11 21.79 5.52
C PRO A 361 -5.51 22.44 5.63
N SER A 362 -5.76 23.47 4.83
CA SER A 362 -7.10 24.05 4.69
C SER A 362 -7.91 23.36 3.59
N THR A 363 -9.23 23.54 3.57
CA THR A 363 -10.10 23.11 2.46
C THR A 363 -9.54 23.52 1.09
N ALA A 364 -9.01 24.74 0.96
CA ALA A 364 -8.44 25.22 -0.30
C ALA A 364 -7.15 24.47 -0.69
N ASP A 365 -6.36 24.02 0.29
CA ASP A 365 -5.17 23.21 0.03
C ASP A 365 -5.57 21.79 -0.43
N ILE A 366 -6.62 21.22 0.17
CA ILE A 366 -7.19 19.93 -0.22
C ILE A 366 -7.77 19.99 -1.64
N GLU A 367 -8.63 20.97 -1.93
CA GLU A 367 -9.19 21.20 -3.26
C GLU A 367 -8.08 21.36 -4.31
N ARG A 368 -7.01 22.10 -3.97
CA ARG A 368 -5.87 22.30 -4.87
C ARG A 368 -5.07 21.03 -5.09
N ALA A 369 -4.84 20.23 -4.04
CA ALA A 369 -4.13 18.96 -4.18
C ALA A 369 -4.91 18.00 -5.09
N VAL A 370 -6.23 17.90 -4.92
CA VAL A 370 -7.09 17.08 -5.79
C VAL A 370 -7.05 17.57 -7.24
N GLU A 371 -7.14 18.88 -7.48
CA GLU A 371 -7.05 19.47 -8.81
C GLU A 371 -5.71 19.13 -9.51
N LEU A 372 -4.59 19.24 -8.78
CA LEU A 372 -3.27 18.91 -9.31
C LEU A 372 -3.14 17.41 -9.63
N LEU A 373 -3.62 16.54 -8.74
CA LEU A 373 -3.58 15.09 -8.96
C LEU A 373 -4.41 14.68 -10.18
N ASP A 374 -5.64 15.18 -10.30
CA ASP A 374 -6.52 14.87 -11.44
C ASP A 374 -6.00 15.46 -12.77
N MET A 375 -5.20 16.54 -12.72
CA MET A 375 -4.53 17.11 -13.88
C MET A 375 -3.31 16.29 -14.31
N VAL A 376 -2.46 15.89 -13.37
CA VAL A 376 -1.16 15.27 -13.67
C VAL A 376 -1.28 13.76 -13.91
N ILE A 377 -2.17 13.09 -13.17
CA ILE A 377 -2.42 11.66 -13.30
C ILE A 377 -3.86 11.48 -13.79
N PRO A 378 -4.11 11.73 -15.09
CA PRO A 378 -5.43 11.58 -15.68
C PRO A 378 -5.86 10.12 -15.63
N CYS A 379 -7.14 9.89 -15.83
CA CYS A 379 -7.72 8.56 -15.78
C CYS A 379 -7.67 7.77 -17.09
N GLY A 380 -6.84 8.19 -18.05
CA GLY A 380 -6.72 7.59 -19.39
C GLY A 380 -5.35 7.03 -19.65
#